data_AF-A0A932N7L1-F1
#
_entry.id   AF-A0A932N7L1-F1
#
_cell.length_a   1.000
_cell.length_b   1.000
_cell.length_c   1.000
_cell.angle_alpha   90.00
_cell.angle_beta   90.00
_cell.angle_gamma   90.00
#
_symmetry.space_group_name_H-M   'P 1'
#
loop_
_entity.id
_entity.type
_entity.pdbx_description
1 polymer ?
#
loop_
_entity_poly.entity_id
_entity_poly.type
_entity_poly.pdbx_seq_one_letter_code
_entity_poly.pdbx_strand_id
1 'polypeptide(L)'
;MSHAHAPLKYSALWQSYLRDCGQLVEMAEPMQMTGRVTRVTGLLMEAVGLKLPVGAACTIGLPGGGKIEAEVVGFENDKLFLMPQSDIEGIVPGTHIWPIETVQSLPKP
;
A
#
# COMPACT_ATOMS: atom_id res chain seq x y z
N MET A 1 19.48 16.85 48.16
CA MET A 1 20.81 16.57 47.56
C MET A 1 20.58 15.68 46.35
N SER A 2 20.93 16.19 45.17
CA SER A 2 20.58 15.64 43.86
C SER A 2 21.45 14.43 43.52
N HIS A 3 20.85 13.25 43.31
CA HIS A 3 21.55 12.08 42.77
C HIS A 3 21.64 12.23 41.24
N ALA A 4 22.80 12.68 40.75
CA ALA A 4 23.13 12.67 39.33
C ALA A 4 23.24 11.22 38.85
N HIS A 5 22.34 10.81 37.96
CA HIS A 5 22.37 9.49 37.32
C HIS A 5 23.52 9.49 36.30
N ALA A 6 24.56 8.68 36.55
CA ALA A 6 25.69 8.58 35.64
C ALA A 6 25.21 8.12 34.24
N PRO A 7 25.66 8.73 33.13
CA PRO A 7 25.24 8.32 31.81
C PRO A 7 25.70 6.88 31.57
N LEU A 8 24.75 5.99 31.28
CA LEU A 8 25.03 4.60 30.92
C LEU A 8 26.07 4.59 29.79
N LYS A 9 27.25 4.00 30.02
CA LYS A 9 28.41 3.95 29.10
C LYS A 9 28.08 3.60 27.65
N TYR A 10 26.93 2.97 27.41
CA TYR A 10 26.50 2.47 26.11
C TYR A 10 25.54 3.41 25.38
N SER A 11 25.02 4.49 25.99
CA SER A 11 23.96 5.33 25.41
C SER A 11 24.34 5.91 24.04
N ALA A 12 25.59 6.36 23.88
CA ALA A 12 26.10 6.89 22.62
C ALA A 12 26.24 5.82 21.52
N LEU A 13 26.67 4.60 21.90
CA LEU A 13 26.79 3.48 20.97
C LEU A 13 25.40 3.03 20.49
N TRP A 14 24.43 2.92 21.40
CA TRP A 14 23.03 2.60 21.05
C TRP A 14 22.42 3.68 20.16
N GLN A 15 22.68 4.96 20.42
CA GLN A 15 22.19 6.06 19.58
C GLN A 15 22.78 6.03 18.17
N SER A 16 24.07 5.73 18.02
CA SER A 16 24.69 5.56 16.69
C SER A 16 24.06 4.37 15.98
N TYR A 17 23.99 3.21 16.65
CA TYR A 17 23.44 1.99 16.07
C TYR A 17 21.99 2.14 15.61
N LEU A 18 21.13 2.77 16.42
CA LEU A 18 19.73 3.03 16.05
C LEU A 18 19.61 4.01 14.87
N ARG A 19 20.48 5.03 14.80
CA ARG A 19 20.53 5.97 13.68
C ARG A 19 20.90 5.26 12.38
N ASP A 20 21.94 4.42 12.42
CA ASP A 20 22.43 3.68 11.27
C ASP A 20 21.35 2.68 10.79
N CYS A 21 20.68 2.00 11.72
CA CYS A 21 19.53 1.15 11.41
C CYS A 21 18.37 1.94 10.80
N GLY A 22 18.07 3.15 11.30
CA GLY A 22 17.05 4.02 10.74
C GLY A 22 17.32 4.38 9.28
N GLN A 23 18.57 4.72 8.95
CA GLN A 23 18.98 5.02 7.58
C GLN A 23 18.82 3.81 6.64
N LEU A 24 19.17 2.60 7.11
CA LEU A 24 18.98 1.38 6.32
C LEU A 24 17.50 1.07 6.07
N VAL A 25 16.62 1.35 7.03
CA VAL A 25 15.17 1.18 6.88
C VAL A 25 14.59 2.21 5.91
N GLU A 26 15.05 3.47 5.94
CA GLU A 26 14.62 4.49 4.98
C GLU A 26 14.98 4.16 3.54
N MET A 27 16.06 3.40 3.32
CA MET A 27 16.47 2.93 2.00
C MET A 27 15.71 1.69 1.52
N ALA A 28 14.98 1.01 2.40
CA ALA A 28 14.22 -0.17 2.03
C ALA A 28 12.89 0.22 1.35
N GLU A 29 12.61 -0.34 0.18
CA GLU A 29 11.27 -0.22 -0.41
C GLU A 29 10.33 -1.21 0.28
N PRO A 30 9.25 -0.74 0.95
CA PRO A 30 8.30 -1.64 1.57
C PRO A 30 7.61 -2.48 0.49
N MET A 31 7.37 -3.77 0.77
CA MET A 31 6.51 -4.59 -0.08
C MET A 31 5.11 -4.01 -0.09
N GLN A 32 4.75 -3.31 -1.17
CA GLN A 32 3.37 -2.89 -1.38
C GLN A 32 2.51 -4.11 -1.72
N MET A 33 1.36 -4.21 -1.06
CA MET A 33 0.33 -5.18 -1.44
C MET A 33 -0.18 -4.80 -2.82
N THR A 34 -0.10 -5.72 -3.78
CA THR A 34 -0.55 -5.50 -5.17
C THR A 34 -1.54 -6.58 -5.59
N GLY A 35 -2.42 -6.20 -6.50
CA GLY A 35 -3.34 -7.10 -7.17
C GLY A 35 -3.19 -7.01 -8.67
N ARG A 36 -4.02 -7.78 -9.37
CA ARG A 36 -4.10 -7.73 -10.82
C ARG A 36 -5.51 -7.96 -11.32
N VAL A 37 -5.84 -7.30 -12.43
CA VAL A 37 -7.09 -7.53 -13.16
C VAL A 37 -7.06 -8.95 -13.76
N THR A 38 -8.17 -9.66 -13.65
CA THR A 38 -8.34 -11.02 -14.19
C THR A 38 -9.42 -11.09 -15.26
N ARG A 39 -10.46 -10.25 -15.16
CA ARG A 39 -11.56 -10.16 -16.13
C ARG A 39 -12.12 -8.75 -16.19
N VAL A 40 -12.64 -8.37 -17.36
CA VAL A 40 -13.42 -7.15 -17.58
C VAL A 40 -14.72 -7.53 -18.27
N THR A 41 -15.84 -6.97 -17.83
CA THR A 41 -17.16 -7.15 -18.44
C THR A 41 -17.93 -5.83 -18.38
N GLY A 42 -17.90 -5.08 -19.48
CA GLY A 42 -18.33 -3.67 -19.46
C GLY A 42 -17.45 -2.88 -18.48
N LEU A 43 -18.07 -2.13 -17.57
CA LEU A 43 -17.37 -1.40 -16.51
C LEU A 43 -17.02 -2.27 -15.30
N LEU A 44 -17.59 -3.47 -15.17
CA LEU A 44 -17.30 -4.33 -14.02
C LEU A 44 -15.99 -5.10 -14.25
N MET A 45 -15.06 -5.01 -13.30
CA MET A 45 -13.77 -5.69 -13.37
C MET A 45 -13.61 -6.70 -12.24
N GLU A 46 -12.94 -7.81 -12.51
CA GLU A 46 -12.52 -8.78 -11.50
C GLU A 46 -11.03 -8.67 -11.24
N ALA A 47 -10.63 -8.73 -9.98
CA ALA A 47 -9.24 -8.67 -9.56
C ALA A 47 -8.90 -9.71 -8.49
N VAL A 48 -7.64 -10.12 -8.42
CA VAL A 48 -7.11 -11.01 -7.39
C VAL A 48 -5.81 -10.46 -6.82
N GLY A 49 -5.35 -11.00 -5.69
CA GLY A 49 -4.09 -10.61 -5.04
C GLY A 49 -4.23 -9.52 -3.98
N LEU A 50 -5.41 -8.88 -3.89
CA LEU A 50 -5.74 -7.91 -2.86
C LEU A 50 -6.90 -8.39 -2.00
N LYS A 51 -6.89 -7.98 -0.72
CA LYS A 51 -8.00 -8.15 0.22
C LYS A 51 -8.41 -6.77 0.71
N LEU A 52 -9.39 -6.18 0.05
CA LEU A 52 -9.91 -4.85 0.35
C LEU A 52 -11.41 -4.94 0.67
N PRO A 53 -11.92 -4.14 1.63
CA PRO A 53 -13.35 -4.09 1.92
C PRO A 53 -14.12 -3.42 0.78
N VAL A 54 -15.42 -3.68 0.71
CA VAL A 54 -16.33 -2.90 -0.15
C VAL A 54 -16.25 -1.42 0.23
N GLY A 55 -16.23 -0.54 -0.77
CA GLY A 55 -16.03 0.90 -0.62
C GLY A 55 -14.58 1.35 -0.61
N ALA A 56 -13.61 0.41 -0.58
CA ALA A 56 -12.20 0.77 -0.66
C ALA A 56 -11.85 1.28 -2.06
N ALA A 57 -11.11 2.38 -2.11
CA ALA A 57 -10.57 2.93 -3.35
C ALA A 57 -9.23 2.24 -3.69
N CYS A 58 -9.01 2.02 -4.98
CA CYS A 58 -7.80 1.44 -5.52
C CYS A 58 -7.43 2.10 -6.86
N THR A 59 -6.18 1.94 -7.26
CA THR A 59 -5.67 2.48 -8.51
C THR A 59 -5.21 1.34 -9.42
N ILE A 60 -5.60 1.41 -10.68
CA ILE A 60 -5.23 0.48 -11.75
C ILE A 60 -4.21 1.19 -12.64
N GLY A 61 -3.03 0.58 -12.83
CA GLY A 61 -1.95 1.19 -13.62
C GLY A 61 -1.97 0.75 -15.06
N LEU A 62 -2.18 1.67 -15.98
CA LEU A 62 -2.22 1.39 -17.41
C LEU A 62 -0.81 1.27 -18.01
N PRO A 63 -0.67 0.49 -19.09
CA PRO A 63 0.52 0.56 -19.94
C PRO A 63 0.76 2.01 -20.39
N GLY A 64 1.99 2.51 -20.25
CA GLY A 64 2.32 3.90 -20.60
C GLY A 64 2.19 4.92 -19.46
N GLY A 65 1.90 4.49 -18.23
CA GLY A 65 1.97 5.33 -17.03
C GLY A 65 0.67 6.04 -16.64
N GLY A 66 -0.41 5.81 -17.40
CA GLY A 66 -1.76 6.24 -17.01
C GLY A 66 -2.27 5.49 -15.77
N LYS A 67 -3.27 6.07 -15.11
CA LYS A 67 -3.90 5.50 -13.90
C LYS A 67 -5.40 5.68 -13.97
N ILE A 68 -6.13 4.67 -13.50
CA ILE A 68 -7.59 4.70 -13.34
C ILE A 68 -7.90 4.45 -11.87
N GLU A 69 -8.71 5.30 -11.26
CA GLU A 69 -9.28 5.04 -9.94
C GLU A 69 -10.49 4.11 -10.06
N ALA A 70 -10.59 3.18 -9.11
CA ALA A 70 -11.69 2.23 -9.03
C ALA A 70 -12.07 1.97 -7.57
N GLU A 71 -13.32 1.62 -7.35
CA GLU A 71 -13.87 1.28 -6.05
C GLU A 71 -14.24 -0.21 -5.98
N VAL A 72 -13.96 -0.85 -4.85
CA VAL A 72 -14.42 -2.21 -4.59
C VAL A 72 -15.93 -2.19 -4.36
N VAL A 73 -16.69 -2.78 -5.28
CA VAL A 73 -18.16 -2.87 -5.18
C VAL A 73 -18.64 -4.22 -4.64
N GLY A 74 -17.75 -5.21 -4.54
CA GLY A 74 -18.07 -6.53 -4.01
C GLY A 74 -16.86 -7.46 -4.02
N PHE A 75 -17.05 -8.67 -3.50
CA PHE A 75 -16.06 -9.74 -3.59
C PHE A 75 -16.75 -11.11 -3.60
N GLU A 76 -16.05 -12.11 -4.14
CA GLU A 76 -16.43 -13.52 -4.06
C GLU A 76 -15.16 -14.37 -3.96
N ASN A 77 -15.05 -15.17 -2.90
CA ASN A 77 -13.85 -15.94 -2.57
C ASN A 77 -12.59 -15.05 -2.49
N ASP A 78 -11.64 -15.23 -3.41
CA ASP A 78 -10.39 -14.49 -3.53
C ASP A 78 -10.45 -13.36 -4.58
N LYS A 79 -11.63 -13.14 -5.19
CA LYS A 79 -11.85 -12.13 -6.21
C LYS A 79 -12.50 -10.88 -5.62
N LEU A 80 -12.00 -9.73 -6.04
CA LEU A 80 -12.64 -8.43 -5.86
C LEU A 80 -13.37 -8.03 -7.15
N PHE A 81 -14.54 -7.43 -7.00
CA PHE A 81 -15.25 -6.77 -8.08
C PHE A 81 -15.06 -5.27 -7.97
N LEU A 82 -14.60 -4.63 -9.04
CA LEU A 82 -14.22 -3.23 -9.05
C LEU A 82 -15.06 -2.45 -10.07
N MET A 83 -15.42 -1.22 -9.71
CA MET A 83 -16.05 -0.25 -10.61
C MET A 83 -15.09 0.92 -10.84
N PRO A 84 -14.70 1.21 -12.10
CA PRO A 84 -13.84 2.33 -12.44
C PRO A 84 -14.61 3.65 -12.34
N GLN A 85 -13.91 4.73 -12.03
CA GLN A 85 -14.46 6.09 -11.99
C GLN A 85 -14.31 6.83 -13.34
N SER A 86 -13.61 6.23 -14.30
CA SER A 86 -13.35 6.78 -15.63
C SER A 86 -13.26 5.66 -16.69
N ASP A 87 -13.02 6.03 -17.95
CA ASP A 87 -12.90 5.07 -19.05
C ASP A 87 -11.76 4.06 -18.82
N ILE A 88 -12.03 2.81 -19.22
CA ILE A 88 -11.15 1.65 -18.98
C ILE A 88 -10.26 1.30 -20.17
N GLU A 89 -10.03 2.25 -21.06
CA GLU A 89 -9.23 2.02 -22.26
C GLU A 89 -7.80 1.64 -21.88
N GLY A 90 -7.28 0.57 -22.50
CA GLY A 90 -5.94 0.05 -22.22
C GLY A 90 -5.81 -0.91 -21.02
N ILE A 91 -6.90 -1.23 -20.31
CA ILE A 91 -6.89 -2.32 -19.33
C ILE A 91 -6.79 -3.67 -20.05
N VAL A 92 -5.90 -4.53 -19.56
CA VAL A 92 -5.71 -5.90 -20.06
C VAL A 92 -5.65 -6.89 -18.88
N PRO A 93 -5.88 -8.19 -19.10
CA PRO A 93 -5.64 -9.19 -18.08
C PRO A 93 -4.21 -9.10 -17.54
N GLY A 94 -4.05 -9.09 -16.22
CA GLY A 94 -2.77 -8.93 -15.54
C GLY A 94 -2.39 -7.48 -15.21
N THR A 95 -3.16 -6.47 -15.63
CA THR A 95 -2.92 -5.07 -15.25
C THR A 95 -2.87 -4.92 -13.73
N HIS A 96 -1.83 -4.25 -13.22
CA HIS A 96 -1.56 -4.12 -11.79
C HIS A 96 -2.53 -3.16 -11.10
N ILE A 97 -2.83 -3.48 -9.84
CA ILE A 97 -3.73 -2.75 -8.96
C ILE A 97 -3.05 -2.50 -7.62
N TRP A 98 -3.20 -1.31 -7.07
CA TRP A 98 -2.70 -0.94 -5.74
C TRP A 98 -3.82 -0.32 -4.90
N PRO A 99 -3.87 -0.58 -3.58
CA PRO A 99 -4.74 0.17 -2.69
C PRO A 99 -4.37 1.65 -2.71
N ILE A 100 -5.36 2.54 -2.65
CA ILE A 100 -5.09 3.92 -2.28
C ILE A 100 -4.98 3.91 -0.76
N GLU A 101 -3.74 3.93 -0.24
CA GLU A 101 -3.51 4.01 1.20
C GLU A 101 -4.16 5.29 1.74
N THR A 102 -5.21 5.13 2.55
CA THR A 102 -5.54 6.15 3.52
C THR A 102 -4.45 6.04 4.57
N VAL A 103 -3.54 7.01 4.64
CA VAL A 103 -2.55 7.08 5.72
C VAL A 103 -3.33 7.11 7.03
N GLN A 104 -3.53 5.96 7.66
CA GLN A 104 -3.84 5.90 9.08
C GLN A 104 -2.56 6.36 9.73
N SER A 105 -2.51 7.64 10.07
CA SER A 105 -1.46 8.20 10.90
C SER A 105 -1.27 7.25 12.08
N LEU A 106 -0.07 6.68 12.21
CA LEU A 106 0.35 6.00 13.42
C LEU A 106 -0.14 6.83 14.62
N PRO A 107 -0.83 6.23 15.62
CA PRO A 107 -1.18 6.97 16.81
C PRO A 107 0.11 7.56 17.34
N LYS A 108 0.16 8.89 17.46
CA LYS A 108 1.32 9.56 18.06
C LYS A 108 1.48 8.98 19.49
N PRO A 109 2.70 8.56 19.87
CA PRO A 109 2.96 8.00 21.19
C PRO A 109 2.62 8.98 22.31
#